data_AF-A0A2V6B2Y5-F1
#
_entry.id   AF-A0A2V6B2Y5-F1
#
_cell.length_a   1.000
_cell.length_b   1.000
_cell.length_c   1.000
_cell.angle_alpha   90.00
_cell.angle_beta   90.00
_cell.angle_gamma   90.00
#
_symmetry.space_group_name_H-M   'P 1'
#
loop_
_entity.id
_entity.type
_entity.pdbx_description
1 polymer ?
#
loop_
_entity_poly.entity_id
_entity_poly.type
_entity_poly.pdbx_seq_one_letter_code
_entity_poly.pdbx_strand_id
1 'polypeptide(L)'
;MVAYSNRAHVRLYTSPLQGHTGFTERDWLFLFGHPREVVISRRLVLRFAALWLAVVMVSFGITVYILPYGVGLFAGAAVLTIAGILPIVPRWFG
;
A
#
# COMPACT_ATOMS: atom_id res chain seq x y z
N MET A 1 23.45 60.88 21.33
CA MET A 1 22.33 60.31 20.55
C MET A 1 22.80 59.00 19.95
N VAL A 2 22.21 57.89 20.40
CA VAL A 2 22.55 56.52 19.98
C VAL A 2 21.69 56.18 18.76
N ALA A 3 22.33 55.91 17.62
CA ALA A 3 21.66 55.32 16.46
C ALA A 3 22.12 53.86 16.35
N TYR A 4 21.36 52.96 16.99
CA TYR A 4 21.33 51.56 16.63
C TYR A 4 20.61 51.45 15.28
N SER A 5 21.29 51.02 14.22
CA SER A 5 20.61 50.61 13.00
C SER A 5 21.31 49.45 12.32
N ASN A 6 20.54 48.38 12.20
CA ASN A 6 20.65 47.31 11.21
C ASN A 6 21.69 46.21 11.43
N ARG A 7 21.35 45.42 12.46
CA ARG A 7 21.44 43.96 12.42
C ARG A 7 21.14 43.40 11.02
N ALA A 8 21.92 42.37 10.71
CA ALA A 8 21.49 41.23 9.91
C ALA A 8 21.38 41.48 8.41
N HIS A 9 22.56 41.53 7.77
CA HIS A 9 22.73 40.83 6.49
C HIS A 9 22.42 39.34 6.73
N VAL A 10 21.13 39.02 6.72
CA VAL A 10 20.57 37.67 6.76
C VAL A 10 20.98 37.00 5.46
N ARG A 11 22.18 36.43 5.49
CA ARG A 11 22.57 35.15 4.92
C ARG A 11 21.58 34.61 3.87
N LEU A 12 21.74 35.09 2.64
CA LEU A 12 21.23 34.44 1.44
C LEU A 12 21.98 33.12 1.24
N TYR A 13 21.49 32.04 1.86
CA TYR A 13 21.74 30.68 1.40
C TYR A 13 20.39 30.03 1.14
N THR A 14 19.81 30.38 0.00
CA THR A 14 18.82 29.52 -0.66
C THR A 14 19.54 28.30 -1.19
N SER A 15 19.56 27.22 -0.42
CA SER A 15 19.84 25.88 -0.93
C SER A 15 18.51 25.19 -1.23
N PRO A 16 18.06 25.09 -2.50
CA PRO A 16 16.82 24.40 -2.87
C PRO A 16 16.96 22.86 -2.86
N LEU A 17 18.01 22.33 -2.21
CA LEU A 17 18.34 20.90 -2.17
C LEU A 17 18.12 20.26 -0.81
N GLN A 18 17.66 21.01 0.20
CA GLN A 18 17.18 20.41 1.44
C GLN A 18 15.71 20.04 1.27
N GLY A 19 15.46 19.13 0.32
CA GLY A 19 14.21 18.39 0.26
C GLY A 19 14.06 17.61 1.55
N HIS A 20 13.40 18.21 2.53
CA HIS A 20 12.83 17.48 3.65
C HIS A 20 11.85 16.49 3.02
N THR A 21 12.24 15.22 2.98
CA THR A 21 11.42 14.06 2.58
C THR A 21 10.36 13.78 3.65
N GLY A 22 9.63 14.81 4.05
CA GLY A 22 8.68 14.77 5.14
C GLY A 22 7.93 16.08 5.17
N PHE A 23 6.61 15.99 4.99
CA PHE A 23 5.67 17.06 5.28
C PHE A 23 6.10 17.80 6.55
N THR A 24 6.38 19.10 6.45
CA THR A 24 6.85 19.88 7.60
C THR A 24 5.69 20.10 8.57
N GLU A 25 5.96 20.34 9.85
CA GLU A 25 4.91 20.52 10.89
C GLU A 25 3.86 21.58 10.49
N ARG A 26 4.25 22.60 9.71
CA ARG A 26 3.35 23.62 9.14
C ARG A 26 2.43 23.06 8.06
N ASP A 27 2.94 22.17 7.22
CA ASP A 27 2.16 21.55 6.15
C ASP A 27 1.12 20.56 6.72
N TRP A 28 1.44 19.88 7.83
CA TRP A 28 0.50 19.06 8.59
C TRP A 28 -0.63 19.88 9.19
N LEU A 29 -0.29 21.03 9.79
CA LEU A 29 -1.27 21.97 10.33
C LEU A 29 -2.16 22.57 9.24
N PHE A 30 -1.63 22.82 8.04
CA PHE A 30 -2.40 23.35 6.92
C PHE A 30 -3.36 22.31 6.31
N LEU A 31 -2.92 21.06 6.16
CA LEU A 31 -3.76 20.00 5.56
C LEU A 31 -4.78 19.41 6.52
N PHE A 32 -4.42 19.23 7.79
CA PHE A 32 -5.23 18.47 8.74
C PHE A 32 -5.68 19.31 9.94
N GLY A 33 -5.29 20.59 10.03
CA GLY A 33 -5.65 21.47 11.14
C GLY A 33 -5.01 21.11 12.49
N HIS A 34 -4.17 20.06 12.51
CA HIS A 34 -3.60 19.48 13.72
C HIS A 34 -2.10 19.17 13.54
N PRO A 35 -1.30 19.31 14.61
CA PRO A 35 0.12 18.96 14.58
C PRO A 35 0.31 17.46 14.34
N ARG A 36 1.44 17.07 13.74
CA ARG A 36 1.66 15.70 13.24
C ARG A 36 1.54 14.64 14.35
N GLU A 37 1.86 15.02 15.58
CA GLU A 37 1.82 14.14 16.76
C GLU A 37 0.39 13.75 17.16
N VAL A 38 -0.59 14.57 16.79
CA VAL A 38 -2.01 14.28 16.98
C VAL A 38 -2.55 13.43 15.83
N VAL A 39 -2.12 13.74 14.59
CA VAL A 39 -2.56 13.02 13.38
C VAL A 39 -2.00 11.59 13.35
N ILE A 40 -0.72 11.41 13.66
CA ILE A 40 -0.05 10.11 13.79
C ILE A 40 0.04 9.76 15.27
N SER A 41 -1.12 9.62 15.91
CA SER A 41 -1.15 9.09 17.27
C SER A 41 -0.68 7.63 17.24
N ARG A 42 0.22 7.26 18.17
CA ARG A 42 0.68 5.86 18.34
C ARG A 42 -0.47 4.87 18.42
N ARG A 43 -1.61 5.29 18.98
CA ARG A 43 -2.83 4.49 19.07
C ARG A 43 -3.51 4.27 17.71
N LEU A 44 -3.48 5.28 16.83
CA LEU A 44 -3.99 5.18 15.46
C LEU A 44 -3.12 4.25 14.63
N VAL A 45 -1.79 4.37 14.76
CA VAL A 45 -0.83 3.47 14.11
C VAL A 45 -1.02 2.03 14.57
N LEU A 46 -1.20 1.80 15.86
CA LEU A 46 -1.51 0.47 16.40
C LEU A 46 -2.83 -0.10 15.86
N ARG A 47 -3.89 0.71 15.78
CA ARG A 47 -5.18 0.29 15.19
C ARG A 47 -5.04 -0.02 13.71
N PHE A 48 -4.29 0.80 12.97
CA PHE A 48 -4.03 0.59 11.56
C PHE A 48 -3.22 -0.70 11.33
N ALA A 49 -2.21 -0.96 12.15
CA ALA A 49 -1.45 -2.20 12.11
C ALA A 49 -2.33 -3.43 12.40
N ALA A 50 -3.24 -3.33 13.39
CA ALA A 50 -4.19 -4.40 13.70
C ALA A 50 -5.18 -4.66 12.55
N LEU A 51 -5.69 -3.59 11.92
CA LEU A 51 -6.54 -3.70 10.72
C LEU A 51 -5.79 -4.35 9.56
N TRP A 52 -4.55 -3.95 9.32
CA TRP A 52 -3.69 -4.56 8.31
C TRP A 52 -3.47 -6.06 8.56
N LEU A 53 -3.20 -6.44 9.81
CA LEU A 53 -3.02 -7.83 10.18
C LEU A 53 -4.30 -8.64 9.97
N ALA A 54 -5.47 -8.06 10.28
CA ALA A 54 -6.76 -8.69 10.00
C ALA A 54 -6.98 -8.91 8.49
N VAL A 55 -6.68 -7.90 7.66
CA VAL A 55 -6.76 -8.03 6.19
C VAL A 55 -5.86 -9.16 5.70
N VAL A 56 -4.60 -9.21 6.15
CA VAL A 56 -3.66 -10.27 5.77
C VAL A 56 -4.18 -11.65 6.17
N MET A 57 -4.71 -11.81 7.39
CA MET A 57 -5.29 -13.09 7.83
C MET A 57 -6.48 -13.51 6.98
N VAL A 58 -7.39 -12.58 6.66
CA VAL A 58 -8.56 -12.88 5.81
C VAL A 58 -8.12 -13.26 4.41
N SER A 59 -7.23 -12.49 3.78
CA SER A 59 -6.68 -12.81 2.46
C SER A 59 -5.95 -14.15 2.44
N PHE A 60 -5.19 -14.46 3.48
CA PHE A 60 -4.53 -15.75 3.63
C PHE A 60 -5.55 -16.89 3.74
N GLY A 61 -6.58 -16.73 4.57
CA GLY A 61 -7.67 -17.71 4.67
C GLY A 61 -8.37 -17.95 3.33
N ILE A 62 -8.70 -16.88 2.59
CA ILE A 62 -9.29 -17.00 1.25
C ILE A 62 -8.35 -17.77 0.31
N THR A 63 -7.06 -17.46 0.33
CA THR A 63 -6.07 -18.12 -0.53
C THR A 63 -5.94 -19.60 -0.19
N VAL A 64 -5.90 -19.96 1.09
CA VAL A 64 -5.73 -21.36 1.52
C VAL A 64 -7.00 -22.17 1.35
N TYR A 65 -8.17 -21.60 1.61
CA TYR A 65 -9.42 -22.35 1.57
C TYR A 65 -10.10 -22.24 0.22
N ILE A 66 -10.31 -21.04 -0.33
CA ILE A 66 -11.15 -20.85 -1.52
C ILE A 66 -10.37 -21.15 -2.82
N LEU A 67 -9.10 -20.72 -2.90
CA LEU A 67 -8.30 -20.89 -4.10
C LEU A 67 -8.12 -22.36 -4.53
N PRO A 68 -7.84 -23.34 -3.64
CA PRO A 68 -7.72 -24.73 -4.08
C PRO A 68 -9.04 -25.32 -4.58
N TYR A 69 -10.20 -24.88 -4.07
CA TYR A 69 -11.49 -25.29 -4.65
C TYR A 69 -11.66 -24.73 -6.05
N GLY A 70 -11.33 -23.46 -6.29
CA GLY A 70 -11.36 -22.86 -7.62
C GLY A 70 -10.42 -23.55 -8.60
N VAL A 71 -9.16 -23.80 -8.18
CA VAL A 71 -8.16 -24.53 -8.96
C VAL A 71 -8.60 -25.97 -9.23
N GLY A 72 -9.17 -26.65 -8.24
CA GLY A 72 -9.70 -28.00 -8.37
C GLY A 72 -10.86 -28.11 -9.35
N LEU A 73 -11.82 -27.17 -9.30
CA LEU A 73 -12.92 -27.09 -10.25
C LEU A 73 -12.42 -26.82 -11.67
N PHE A 74 -11.45 -25.91 -11.82
CA PHE A 74 -10.86 -25.58 -13.11
C PHE A 74 -10.09 -26.77 -13.70
N ALA A 75 -9.26 -27.44 -12.90
CA ALA A 75 -8.53 -28.63 -13.29
C ALA A 75 -9.49 -29.78 -13.65
N GLY A 76 -10.54 -29.99 -12.85
CA GLY A 76 -11.57 -30.99 -13.11
C GLY A 76 -12.32 -30.72 -14.41
N ALA A 77 -12.72 -29.46 -14.65
CA ALA A 77 -13.33 -29.05 -15.91
C ALA A 77 -12.41 -29.29 -17.11
N ALA A 78 -11.13 -28.91 -17.00
CA ALA A 78 -10.14 -29.14 -18.06
C ALA A 78 -9.98 -30.64 -18.38
N VAL A 79 -9.90 -31.49 -17.35
CA VAL A 79 -9.82 -32.95 -17.53
C VAL A 79 -11.08 -33.49 -18.21
N LEU A 80 -12.28 -33.05 -17.79
CA LEU A 80 -13.54 -33.45 -18.41
C LEU A 80 -13.63 -33.01 -19.87
N THR A 81 -13.17 -31.80 -20.18
CA THR A 81 -13.12 -31.29 -21.56
C THR A 81 -12.17 -32.14 -22.41
N ILE A 82 -10.95 -32.43 -21.93
CA ILE A 82 -10.01 -33.30 -22.64
C ILE A 82 -10.61 -34.69 -22.84
N ALA A 83 -11.18 -35.29 -21.79
CA ALA A 83 -11.81 -36.61 -21.84
C ALA A 83 -13.02 -36.64 -22.78
N GLY A 84 -13.78 -35.54 -22.89
CA GLY A 84 -14.92 -35.42 -23.81
C GLY A 84 -14.52 -35.22 -25.27
N ILE A 85 -13.39 -34.55 -25.53
CA ILE A 85 -12.86 -34.33 -26.88
C ILE A 85 -12.11 -35.57 -27.40
N LEU A 86 -11.39 -36.28 -26.52
CA LEU A 86 -10.60 -37.47 -26.85
C LEU A 86 -11.34 -38.54 -27.69
N PRO A 87 -12.61 -38.90 -27.42
CA PRO A 87 -13.36 -39.86 -28.24
C PRO A 87 -13.84 -39.29 -29.59
N ILE A 88 -13.87 -37.97 -29.74
CA ILE A 88 -14.27 -37.28 -30.97
C ILE A 88 -13.06 -37.15 -31.92
N VAL A 89 -11.84 -37.20 -31.39
CA VAL A 89 -10.62 -37.25 -32.20
C VAL A 89 -10.62 -38.54 -33.04
N PRO A 90 -10.57 -38.44 -34.38
CA PRO A 90 -10.57 -39.62 -35.24
C PRO A 90 -9.28 -40.42 -35.00
N ARG A 91 -9.44 -41.72 -34.75
CA ARG A 91 -8.37 -42.69 -34.42
C ARG A 91 -7.29 -42.87 -35.50
N TRP A 92 -7.37 -42.15 -36.61
CA TRP A 92 -6.47 -42.20 -37.77
C TRP A 92 -5.35 -41.15 -37.75
N PHE A 93 -5.25 -40.35 -36.67
CA PHE A 93 -4.17 -39.37 -36.46
C PHE A 93 -2.93 -39.94 -35.76
N GLY A 94 -2.84 -41.27 -35.64
CA GLY A 94 -1.71 -42.03 -35.11
C GLY A 94 -1.20 -43.05 -36.10
#